data_AF-A0A2S1XTI2-F1
#
_entry.id   AF-A0A2S1XTI2-F1
#
_cell.length_a   1.000
_cell.length_b   1.000
_cell.length_c   1.000
_cell.angle_alpha   90.00
_cell.angle_beta   90.00
_cell.angle_gamma   90.00
#
_symmetry.space_group_name_H-M   'P 1'
#
loop_
_entity.id
_entity.type
_entity.pdbx_description
1 polymer ?
#
loop_
_entity_poly.entity_id
_entity_poly.type
_entity_poly.pdbx_seq_one_letter_code
_entity_poly.pdbx_strand_id
1 'polypeptide(L)'
;MAGDEAAPCRHAGAPPEEVVARVAEVVSALAQNEAYLSSQGLSADEYRRALPAAIERLRGSSAASNASRRRFLAALFEEMQARGIVSRLERPQYGDDTVYRLTIPQFGDIAVIQKGCPDGAHSSVRWSVPDWARETYLWWLCPSLAAEPGAHILKGVNRLRQRFFSELPGAVDGIIFHNDLCGTQHRPCPKADRTIIVDGMRIPPPCVYVMPERTAGGTEWNWDGSRRLRFPAVLLSTFGISDERAPTFTGYVGFQRRGGDLRTTLTARFGPGRSTTFRA
;
A
#
# COMPACT_ATOMS: atom_id res chain seq x y z
N MET A 1 -16.60 -1.63 -13.33
CA MET A 1 -16.87 -1.51 -11.88
C MET A 1 -16.31 -2.70 -11.07
N ALA A 2 -15.20 -3.32 -11.49
CA ALA A 2 -14.73 -4.59 -10.92
C ALA A 2 -13.59 -4.45 -9.87
N GLY A 3 -12.98 -3.28 -9.74
CA GLY A 3 -11.83 -3.07 -8.84
C GLY A 3 -12.21 -2.88 -7.37
N ASP A 4 -13.42 -2.40 -7.09
CA ASP A 4 -13.75 -1.84 -5.78
C ASP A 4 -13.71 -2.90 -4.67
N GLU A 5 -14.02 -4.16 -4.94
CA GLU A 5 -14.17 -5.19 -3.89
C GLU A 5 -12.87 -5.88 -3.46
N ALA A 6 -11.77 -5.63 -4.17
CA ALA A 6 -10.46 -6.21 -3.90
C ALA A 6 -9.84 -5.78 -2.56
N ALA A 7 -10.28 -4.65 -2.00
CA ALA A 7 -9.94 -4.18 -0.66
C ALA A 7 -11.22 -3.79 0.09
N PRO A 8 -11.28 -3.96 1.41
CA PRO A 8 -12.47 -3.66 2.19
C PRO A 8 -12.51 -2.19 2.65
N CYS A 9 -11.39 -1.47 2.57
CA CYS A 9 -11.36 -0.03 2.81
C CYS A 9 -11.87 0.74 1.59
N ARG A 10 -12.59 1.83 1.86
CA ARG A 10 -13.15 2.72 0.83
C ARG A 10 -12.45 4.06 0.85
N HIS A 11 -12.44 4.77 -0.27
CA HIS A 11 -12.21 6.21 -0.28
C HIS A 11 -13.50 6.95 0.04
N ALA A 12 -13.38 8.17 0.54
CA ALA A 12 -14.51 9.10 0.59
C ALA A 12 -14.94 9.60 -0.81
N GLY A 13 -14.28 9.12 -1.87
CA GLY A 13 -14.38 9.61 -3.25
C GLY A 13 -13.42 10.77 -3.52
N ALA A 14 -13.17 11.03 -4.81
CA ALA A 14 -12.64 12.31 -5.23
C ALA A 14 -13.68 13.40 -4.91
N PRO A 15 -13.26 14.60 -4.47
CA PRO A 15 -14.21 15.71 -4.34
C PRO A 15 -14.93 15.94 -5.68
N PRO A 16 -16.23 16.28 -5.68
CA PRO A 16 -16.95 16.58 -6.92
C PRO A 16 -16.21 17.62 -7.77
N GLU A 17 -16.23 17.47 -9.09
CA GLU A 17 -15.51 18.39 -10.00
C GLU A 17 -15.89 19.85 -9.76
N GLU A 18 -17.16 20.12 -9.48
CA GLU A 18 -17.66 21.46 -9.12
C GLU A 18 -17.05 21.97 -7.80
N VAL A 19 -16.79 21.11 -6.81
CA VAL A 19 -16.08 21.50 -5.59
C VAL A 19 -14.62 21.80 -5.90
N VAL A 20 -13.97 20.98 -6.72
CA VAL A 20 -12.58 21.22 -7.15
C VAL A 20 -12.48 22.53 -7.93
N ALA A 21 -13.41 22.78 -8.85
CA ALA A 21 -13.51 24.02 -9.61
C ALA A 21 -13.70 25.23 -8.70
N ARG A 22 -14.64 25.18 -7.75
CA ARG A 22 -14.83 26.25 -6.76
C ARG A 22 -13.59 26.50 -5.90
N VAL A 23 -12.88 25.45 -5.48
CA VAL A 23 -11.62 25.62 -4.74
C VAL A 23 -10.56 26.29 -5.63
N ALA A 24 -10.45 25.90 -6.90
CA ALA A 24 -9.54 26.52 -7.86
C ALA A 24 -9.89 28.00 -8.12
N GLU A 25 -11.18 28.33 -8.21
CA GLU A 25 -11.68 29.70 -8.29
C GLU A 25 -11.35 30.49 -7.04
N VAL A 26 -11.59 29.95 -5.83
CA VAL A 26 -11.24 30.61 -4.57
C VAL A 26 -9.75 30.91 -4.49
N VAL A 27 -8.91 29.93 -4.80
CA VAL A 27 -7.44 30.10 -4.81
C VAL A 27 -7.04 31.16 -5.84
N SER A 28 -7.70 31.21 -7.01
CA SER A 28 -7.40 32.23 -8.03
C SER A 28 -7.90 33.62 -7.62
N ALA A 29 -9.07 33.70 -7.01
CA ALA A 29 -9.71 34.94 -6.57
C ALA A 29 -9.01 35.59 -5.37
N LEU A 30 -8.19 34.87 -4.61
CA LEU A 30 -7.34 35.45 -3.55
C LEU A 30 -6.45 36.59 -4.07
N ALA A 31 -6.12 36.61 -5.37
CA ALA A 31 -5.43 37.71 -6.02
C ALA A 31 -6.14 39.06 -5.88
N GLN A 32 -7.46 39.06 -5.65
CA GLN A 32 -8.30 40.25 -5.50
C GLN A 32 -8.39 40.73 -4.05
N ASN A 33 -7.90 39.94 -3.09
CA ASN A 33 -7.92 40.30 -1.67
C ASN A 33 -6.58 40.92 -1.25
N GLU A 34 -6.40 42.19 -1.60
CA GLU A 34 -5.15 42.92 -1.34
C GLU A 34 -4.81 43.01 0.15
N ALA A 35 -5.80 43.13 1.03
CA ALA A 35 -5.57 43.21 2.48
C ALA A 35 -4.98 41.90 3.03
N TYR A 36 -5.53 40.76 2.61
CA TYR A 36 -4.99 39.45 2.98
C TYR A 36 -3.58 39.25 2.43
N LEU A 37 -3.36 39.52 1.14
CA LEU A 37 -2.03 39.36 0.54
C LEU A 37 -0.99 40.28 1.18
N SER A 38 -1.34 41.54 1.45
CA SER A 38 -0.45 42.49 2.14
C SER A 38 -0.09 42.00 3.54
N SER A 39 -1.06 41.40 4.26
CA SER A 39 -0.78 40.80 5.58
C SER A 39 0.20 39.63 5.53
N GLN A 40 0.33 38.99 4.37
CA GLN A 40 1.28 37.91 4.10
C GLN A 40 2.56 38.40 3.38
N GLY A 41 2.72 39.72 3.21
CA GLY A 41 3.88 40.31 2.54
C GLY A 41 3.91 40.09 1.02
N LEU A 42 2.74 39.94 0.38
CA LEU A 42 2.61 39.71 -1.06
C LEU A 42 1.77 40.81 -1.72
N SER A 43 2.16 41.25 -2.91
CA SER A 43 1.28 41.99 -3.81
C SER A 43 0.40 41.05 -4.65
N ALA A 44 -0.72 41.56 -5.17
CA ALA A 44 -1.60 40.82 -6.07
C ALA A 44 -0.91 40.30 -7.33
N ASP A 45 0.08 41.05 -7.82
CA ASP A 45 0.83 40.76 -9.04
C ASP A 45 1.91 39.69 -8.79
N GLU A 46 2.59 39.73 -7.65
CA GLU A 46 3.49 38.66 -7.20
C GLU A 46 2.74 37.35 -6.98
N TYR A 47 1.58 37.39 -6.32
CA TYR A 47 0.73 36.21 -6.12
C TYR A 47 0.35 35.56 -7.45
N ARG A 48 -0.18 36.34 -8.41
CA ARG A 48 -0.59 35.83 -9.73
C ARG A 48 0.56 35.19 -10.50
N ARG A 49 1.74 35.82 -10.50
CA ARG A 49 2.93 35.27 -11.18
C ARG A 49 3.46 34.01 -10.51
N ALA A 50 3.45 33.97 -9.19
CA ALA A 50 3.99 32.84 -8.43
C ALA A 50 3.03 31.65 -8.36
N LEU A 51 1.71 31.85 -8.49
CA LEU A 51 0.70 30.80 -8.28
C LEU A 51 0.93 29.54 -9.14
N PRO A 52 1.18 29.61 -10.46
CA PRO A 52 1.46 28.40 -11.25
C PRO A 52 2.71 27.65 -10.74
N ALA A 53 3.79 28.39 -10.44
CA ALA A 53 5.02 27.80 -9.91
C ALA A 53 4.83 27.22 -8.49
N ALA A 54 3.98 27.84 -7.67
CA ALA A 54 3.61 27.35 -6.35
C ALA A 54 2.75 26.08 -6.44
N ILE A 55 1.77 26.01 -7.35
CA ILE A 55 0.98 24.81 -7.62
C ILE A 55 1.89 23.69 -8.12
N GLU A 56 2.77 23.97 -9.09
CA GLU A 56 3.73 22.98 -9.57
C GLU A 56 4.73 22.56 -8.48
N ARG A 57 5.14 23.48 -7.60
CA ARG A 57 5.95 23.14 -6.42
C ARG A 57 5.18 22.32 -5.40
N LEU A 58 3.88 22.56 -5.18
CA LEU A 58 3.02 21.76 -4.30
C LEU A 58 2.81 20.35 -4.88
N ARG A 59 2.56 20.25 -6.19
CA ARG A 59 2.51 18.98 -6.94
C ARG A 59 3.86 18.26 -6.89
N GLY A 60 4.97 18.98 -7.09
CA GLY A 60 6.33 18.47 -6.98
C GLY A 60 6.72 18.10 -5.55
N SER A 61 6.19 18.77 -4.53
CA SER A 61 6.36 18.41 -3.12
C SER A 61 5.55 17.16 -2.75
N SER A 62 4.55 16.78 -3.54
CA SER A 62 4.02 15.41 -3.50
C SER A 62 5.04 14.37 -3.99
N ALA A 63 6.19 14.75 -4.57
CA ALA A 63 7.36 13.86 -4.74
C ALA A 63 8.21 13.74 -3.45
N ALA A 64 8.08 14.68 -2.49
CA ALA A 64 8.45 14.44 -1.09
C ALA A 64 7.64 13.29 -0.46
N SER A 65 6.62 12.76 -1.17
CA SER A 65 5.95 11.51 -0.83
C SER A 65 6.91 10.35 -0.67
N ASN A 66 8.04 10.28 -1.37
CA ASN A 66 8.97 9.17 -1.15
C ASN A 66 9.67 9.27 0.21
N ALA A 67 9.99 10.48 0.67
CA ALA A 67 10.53 10.68 2.01
C ALA A 67 9.48 10.41 3.09
N SER A 68 8.23 10.87 2.91
CA SER A 68 7.14 10.59 3.85
C SER A 68 6.78 9.10 3.88
N ARG A 69 6.72 8.43 2.72
CA ARG A 69 6.52 6.98 2.57
C ARG A 69 7.61 6.18 3.28
N ARG A 70 8.88 6.57 3.09
CA ARG A 70 10.01 5.95 3.80
C ARG A 70 9.91 6.17 5.29
N ARG A 71 9.61 7.40 5.74
CA ARG A 71 9.43 7.71 7.17
C ARG A 71 8.30 6.87 7.78
N PHE A 72 7.15 6.82 7.13
CA PHE A 72 6.00 6.02 7.57
C PHE A 72 6.37 4.54 7.76
N LEU A 73 7.01 3.94 6.75
CA LEU A 73 7.35 2.53 6.80
C LEU A 73 8.47 2.24 7.81
N ALA A 74 9.48 3.11 7.87
CA ALA A 74 10.56 3.02 8.86
C ALA A 74 10.02 3.13 10.29
N ALA A 75 9.17 4.12 10.58
CA ALA A 75 8.56 4.30 11.89
C ALA A 75 7.72 3.07 12.31
N LEU A 76 6.97 2.47 11.38
CA LEU A 76 6.24 1.23 11.66
C LEU A 76 7.17 0.06 11.99
N PHE A 77 8.28 -0.10 11.26
CA PHE A 77 9.25 -1.16 11.56
C PHE A 77 10.08 -0.91 12.83
N GLU A 78 10.37 0.35 13.13
CA GLU A 78 10.98 0.75 14.40
C GLU A 78 10.04 0.44 15.57
N GLU A 79 8.73 0.67 15.42
CA GLU A 79 7.74 0.25 16.41
C GLU A 79 7.71 -1.28 16.59
N MET A 80 7.79 -2.04 15.49
CA MET A 80 7.92 -3.51 15.56
C MET A 80 9.18 -3.94 16.33
N GLN A 81 10.29 -3.25 16.11
CA GLN A 81 11.55 -3.52 16.79
C GLN A 81 11.49 -3.14 18.27
N ALA A 82 10.92 -1.97 18.60
CA ALA A 82 10.75 -1.49 19.98
C ALA A 82 9.86 -2.43 20.82
N ARG A 83 8.88 -3.07 20.18
CA ARG A 83 8.03 -4.11 20.81
C ARG A 83 8.68 -5.49 20.90
N GLY A 84 9.91 -5.66 20.41
CA GLY A 84 10.61 -6.95 20.37
C GLY A 84 10.03 -7.98 19.39
N ILE A 85 9.12 -7.55 18.49
CA ILE A 85 8.51 -8.41 17.46
C ILE A 85 9.54 -8.75 16.37
N VAL A 86 10.41 -7.78 16.06
CA VAL A 86 11.55 -7.91 15.17
C VAL A 86 12.81 -7.64 15.99
N SER A 87 13.82 -8.49 15.90
CA SER A 87 15.07 -8.30 16.66
C SER A 87 16.03 -7.32 15.98
N ARG A 88 15.95 -7.19 14.65
CA ARG A 88 16.83 -6.31 13.86
C ARG A 88 16.09 -5.77 12.64
N LEU A 89 16.28 -4.47 12.40
CA LEU A 89 15.81 -3.73 11.23
C LEU A 89 17.02 -3.18 10.47
N GLU A 90 17.18 -3.57 9.21
CA GLU A 90 18.09 -2.92 8.28
C GLU A 90 17.30 -2.13 7.24
N ARG A 91 17.69 -0.87 7.07
CA ARG A 91 17.08 0.05 6.11
C ARG A 91 17.80 -0.06 4.75
N PRO A 92 17.09 0.18 3.64
CA PRO A 92 17.73 0.19 2.33
C PRO A 92 18.84 1.22 2.25
N GLN A 93 19.96 0.84 1.63
CA GLN A 93 20.96 1.78 1.15
C GLN A 93 20.44 2.47 -0.13
N TYR A 94 20.81 3.73 -0.36
CA TYR A 94 20.32 4.53 -1.48
C TYR A 94 20.63 3.85 -2.83
N GLY A 95 19.61 3.63 -3.69
CA GLY A 95 19.78 2.89 -4.97
C GLY A 95 18.47 2.35 -5.57
N ASP A 96 18.57 1.32 -6.42
CA ASP A 96 17.52 0.89 -7.36
C ASP A 96 16.33 0.11 -6.76
N ASP A 97 16.42 -0.38 -5.52
CA ASP A 97 15.26 -0.97 -4.81
C ASP A 97 15.32 -0.67 -3.30
N THR A 98 14.21 -0.13 -2.77
CA THR A 98 14.08 0.19 -1.33
C THR A 98 13.65 -1.07 -0.55
N VAL A 99 14.59 -2.00 -0.40
CA VAL A 99 14.41 -3.25 0.35
C VAL A 99 14.77 -3.06 1.83
N TYR A 100 13.82 -3.31 2.71
CA TYR A 100 14.03 -3.44 4.15
C TYR A 100 14.24 -4.91 4.51
N ARG A 101 15.15 -5.18 5.44
CA ARG A 101 15.35 -6.51 6.01
C ARG A 101 14.93 -6.48 7.48
N LEU A 102 13.98 -7.36 7.82
CA LEU A 102 13.51 -7.55 9.19
C LEU A 102 13.93 -8.94 9.66
N THR A 103 14.63 -9.02 10.78
CA THR A 103 14.97 -10.30 11.42
C THR A 103 13.89 -10.67 12.44
N ILE A 104 13.19 -11.76 12.19
CA ILE A 104 12.15 -12.28 13.07
C ILE A 104 12.79 -13.33 13.99
N PRO A 105 12.68 -13.20 15.33
CA PRO A 105 13.23 -14.17 16.27
C PRO A 105 12.78 -15.61 15.94
N GLN A 106 13.71 -16.56 15.95
CA GLN A 106 13.48 -17.99 15.68
C GLN A 106 12.93 -18.32 14.28
N PHE A 107 12.70 -17.33 13.42
CA PHE A 107 12.24 -17.53 12.05
C PHE A 107 13.29 -17.13 11.02
N GLY A 108 14.02 -16.03 11.22
CA GLY A 108 15.02 -15.52 10.29
C GLY A 108 14.56 -14.27 9.54
N ASP A 109 15.23 -13.98 8.42
CA ASP A 109 15.09 -12.70 7.74
C ASP A 109 14.00 -12.70 6.68
N ILE A 110 13.24 -11.61 6.63
CA ILE A 110 12.26 -11.36 5.57
C ILE A 110 12.60 -10.05 4.85
N ALA A 111 12.25 -9.99 3.57
CA ALA A 111 12.42 -8.81 2.74
C ALA A 111 11.08 -8.09 2.56
N VAL A 112 11.07 -6.78 2.81
CA VAL A 112 9.98 -5.89 2.39
C VAL A 112 10.49 -4.92 1.35
N ILE A 113 9.99 -5.03 0.13
CA ILE A 113 10.32 -4.14 -0.98
C ILE A 113 9.29 -3.02 -1.01
N GLN A 114 9.71 -1.82 -0.65
CA GLN A 114 8.87 -0.63 -0.67
C GLN A 114 8.58 -0.21 -2.12
N LYS A 115 7.30 -0.07 -2.47
CA LYS A 115 6.85 0.39 -3.79
C LYS A 115 5.77 1.46 -3.66
N GLY A 116 5.63 2.28 -4.69
CA GLY A 116 4.55 3.28 -4.80
C GLY A 116 3.22 2.65 -5.19
N CYS A 117 2.30 3.46 -5.75
CA CYS A 117 1.07 2.93 -6.35
C CYS A 117 1.39 1.88 -7.42
N PRO A 118 0.62 0.79 -7.53
CA PRO A 118 0.83 -0.27 -8.52
C PRO A 118 0.34 0.12 -9.93
N ASP A 119 0.75 1.30 -10.40
CA ASP A 119 0.35 1.90 -11.66
C ASP A 119 1.27 1.56 -12.85
N GLY A 120 2.53 1.19 -12.60
CA GLY A 120 3.54 0.92 -13.62
C GLY A 120 4.49 -0.24 -13.32
N ALA A 121 5.49 -0.43 -14.19
CA ALA A 121 6.41 -1.57 -14.11
C ALA A 121 7.33 -1.51 -12.88
N HIS A 122 7.83 -0.32 -12.52
CA HIS A 122 8.70 -0.12 -11.35
C HIS A 122 8.03 -0.48 -10.02
N SER A 123 6.74 -0.21 -9.88
CA SER A 123 5.96 -0.47 -8.67
C SER A 123 5.41 -1.90 -8.58
N SER A 124 5.42 -2.65 -9.68
CA SER A 124 4.72 -3.95 -9.77
C SER A 124 5.62 -5.12 -10.17
N VAL A 125 6.58 -4.94 -11.09
CA VAL A 125 7.32 -6.07 -11.70
C VAL A 125 8.83 -5.87 -11.80
N ARG A 126 9.40 -4.68 -11.59
CA ARG A 126 10.86 -4.50 -11.53
C ARG A 126 11.32 -4.56 -10.07
N TRP A 127 11.76 -5.74 -9.67
CA TRP A 127 12.30 -6.08 -8.35
C TRP A 127 12.94 -7.48 -8.44
N SER A 128 13.89 -7.77 -7.56
CA SER A 128 14.46 -9.11 -7.33
C SER A 128 14.07 -9.62 -5.95
N VAL A 129 13.94 -10.94 -5.83
CA VAL A 129 13.84 -11.60 -4.52
C VAL A 129 15.26 -11.71 -3.97
N PRO A 130 15.56 -11.17 -2.78
CA PRO A 130 16.88 -11.35 -2.20
C PRO A 130 17.08 -12.81 -1.74
N ASP A 131 18.23 -13.41 -2.07
CA ASP A 131 18.52 -14.83 -1.76
C ASP A 131 18.57 -15.13 -0.25
N TRP A 132 18.79 -14.11 0.58
CA TRP A 132 18.79 -14.23 2.04
C TRP A 132 17.39 -14.24 2.67
N ALA A 133 16.35 -13.86 1.91
CA ALA A 133 15.00 -13.67 2.44
C ALA A 133 14.23 -14.98 2.48
N ARG A 134 13.70 -15.35 3.66
CA ARG A 134 12.78 -16.49 3.81
C ARG A 134 11.39 -16.20 3.26
N GLU A 135 10.96 -14.95 3.36
CA GLU A 135 9.73 -14.47 2.75
C GLU A 135 9.98 -13.07 2.17
N THR A 136 9.39 -12.77 1.01
CA THR A 136 9.52 -11.48 0.32
C THR A 136 8.18 -10.86 0.02
N TYR A 137 8.01 -9.59 0.41
CA TYR A 137 6.76 -8.85 0.26
C TYR A 137 6.94 -7.59 -0.57
N LEU A 138 5.99 -7.30 -1.45
CA LEU A 138 5.83 -5.95 -2.00
C LEU A 138 4.92 -5.14 -1.10
N TRP A 139 5.38 -3.96 -0.66
CA TRP A 139 4.56 -3.04 0.12
C TRP A 139 4.20 -1.82 -0.72
N TRP A 140 2.96 -1.76 -1.19
CA TRP A 140 2.41 -0.66 -1.96
C TRP A 140 1.93 0.48 -1.04
N LEU A 141 2.75 1.53 -0.98
CA LEU A 141 2.44 2.79 -0.30
C LEU A 141 1.75 3.74 -1.30
N CYS A 142 0.44 3.55 -1.48
CA CYS A 142 -0.33 4.29 -2.49
C CYS A 142 -1.27 5.36 -1.87
N PRO A 143 -0.87 6.65 -1.91
CA PRO A 143 -1.70 7.76 -1.44
C PRO A 143 -2.71 8.26 -2.48
N SER A 144 -2.76 7.65 -3.67
CA SER A 144 -3.75 8.01 -4.69
C SER A 144 -5.18 7.93 -4.14
N LEU A 145 -5.96 8.97 -4.40
CA LEU A 145 -7.41 9.04 -4.19
C LEU A 145 -8.19 8.97 -5.51
N ALA A 146 -7.51 8.68 -6.62
CA ALA A 146 -8.12 8.65 -7.96
C ALA A 146 -9.01 7.41 -8.19
N ALA A 147 -8.85 6.36 -7.41
CA ALA A 147 -9.64 5.15 -7.47
C ALA A 147 -9.60 4.41 -6.13
N GLU A 148 -10.64 3.62 -5.85
CA GLU A 148 -10.72 2.81 -4.64
C GLU A 148 -9.46 1.94 -4.42
N PRO A 149 -9.04 1.68 -3.16
CA PRO A 149 -7.86 0.86 -2.87
C PRO A 149 -7.89 -0.49 -3.57
N GLY A 150 -9.08 -1.12 -3.66
CA GLY A 150 -9.25 -2.39 -4.36
C GLY A 150 -8.83 -2.31 -5.83
N ALA A 151 -9.17 -1.24 -6.54
CA ALA A 151 -8.84 -1.08 -7.95
C ALA A 151 -7.33 -1.02 -8.17
N HIS A 152 -6.62 -0.34 -7.26
CA HIS A 152 -5.16 -0.32 -7.26
C HIS A 152 -4.58 -1.71 -7.00
N ILE A 153 -5.06 -2.43 -5.99
CA ILE A 153 -4.58 -3.79 -5.69
C ILE A 153 -4.81 -4.72 -6.86
N LEU A 154 -6.01 -4.73 -7.46
CA LEU A 154 -6.33 -5.55 -8.62
C LEU A 154 -5.40 -5.27 -9.80
N LYS A 155 -5.15 -3.98 -10.10
CA LYS A 155 -4.21 -3.58 -11.16
C LYS A 155 -2.80 -4.13 -10.90
N GLY A 156 -2.31 -4.05 -9.66
CA GLY A 156 -1.02 -4.59 -9.26
C GLY A 156 -0.95 -6.12 -9.35
N VAL A 157 -1.98 -6.80 -8.82
CA VAL A 157 -2.09 -8.26 -8.87
C VAL A 157 -2.13 -8.76 -10.32
N ASN A 158 -2.84 -8.07 -11.22
CA ASN A 158 -2.87 -8.46 -12.63
C ASN A 158 -1.49 -8.37 -13.31
N ARG A 159 -0.67 -7.38 -12.94
CA ARG A 159 0.72 -7.29 -13.41
C ARG A 159 1.60 -8.38 -12.79
N LEU A 160 1.40 -8.68 -11.51
CA LEU A 160 2.09 -9.78 -10.84
C LEU A 160 1.71 -11.14 -11.41
N ARG A 161 0.46 -11.33 -11.82
CA ARG A 161 0.00 -12.53 -12.53
C ARG A 161 0.75 -12.74 -13.84
N GLN A 162 0.94 -11.68 -14.63
CA GLN A 162 1.75 -11.75 -15.85
C GLN A 162 3.19 -12.17 -15.54
N ARG A 163 3.80 -11.62 -14.48
CA ARG A 163 5.13 -12.05 -14.03
C ARG A 163 5.14 -13.49 -13.52
N PHE A 164 4.12 -13.91 -12.78
CA PHE A 164 4.01 -15.26 -12.21
C PHE A 164 4.00 -16.34 -13.29
N PHE A 165 3.42 -16.06 -14.45
CA PHE A 165 3.37 -16.97 -15.59
C PHE A 165 4.43 -16.69 -16.67
N SER A 166 5.40 -15.80 -16.42
CA SER A 166 6.52 -15.56 -17.32
C SER A 166 7.79 -16.29 -16.89
N GLU A 167 8.78 -16.30 -17.77
CA GLU A 167 10.13 -16.84 -17.53
C GLU A 167 10.95 -16.03 -16.50
N LEU A 168 10.43 -14.89 -16.01
CA LEU A 168 11.14 -14.09 -15.02
C LEU A 168 11.25 -14.85 -13.69
N PRO A 169 12.47 -14.95 -13.11
CA PRO A 169 12.67 -15.67 -11.86
C PRO A 169 12.02 -14.95 -10.68
N GLY A 170 11.76 -15.73 -9.65
CA GLY A 170 11.21 -15.26 -8.39
C GLY A 170 9.70 -15.01 -8.42
N ALA A 171 9.08 -15.30 -7.29
CA ALA A 171 7.74 -14.85 -6.92
C ALA A 171 7.85 -14.16 -5.56
N VAL A 172 7.02 -13.15 -5.33
CA VAL A 172 6.86 -12.63 -3.98
C VAL A 172 5.90 -13.52 -3.21
N ASP A 173 6.11 -13.62 -1.91
CA ASP A 173 5.29 -14.41 -1.00
C ASP A 173 4.01 -13.69 -0.59
N GLY A 174 4.01 -12.36 -0.67
CA GLY A 174 2.80 -11.58 -0.50
C GLY A 174 2.89 -10.14 -0.99
N ILE A 175 1.73 -9.50 -0.91
CA ILE A 175 1.57 -8.07 -1.15
C ILE A 175 0.95 -7.42 0.08
N ILE A 176 1.37 -6.20 0.36
CA ILE A 176 0.86 -5.39 1.46
C ILE A 176 0.40 -4.07 0.86
N PHE A 177 -0.85 -3.69 1.10
CA PHE A 177 -1.38 -2.39 0.74
C PHE A 177 -1.69 -1.61 2.01
N HIS A 178 -0.95 -0.54 2.22
CA HIS A 178 -1.08 0.28 3.42
C HIS A 178 -0.31 1.58 3.25
N ASN A 179 -0.82 2.68 3.77
CA ASN A 179 -0.11 3.95 3.84
C ASN A 179 -0.70 4.85 4.94
N ASP A 180 -0.13 6.04 5.07
CA ASP A 180 -0.54 7.14 5.97
C ASP A 180 -2.00 7.58 5.85
N LEU A 181 -2.68 7.34 4.73
CA LEU A 181 -4.11 7.66 4.58
C LEU A 181 -5.04 6.61 5.20
N CYS A 182 -4.59 5.37 5.40
CA CYS A 182 -5.46 4.30 5.89
C CYS A 182 -6.02 4.62 7.29
N GLY A 183 -7.34 4.56 7.46
CA GLY A 183 -8.00 4.83 8.74
C GLY A 183 -8.33 6.31 8.97
N THR A 184 -7.94 7.20 8.06
CA THR A 184 -8.36 8.61 8.07
C THR A 184 -9.78 8.78 7.52
N GLN A 185 -10.34 9.99 7.64
CA GLN A 185 -11.63 10.33 7.04
C GLN A 185 -11.65 10.16 5.51
N HIS A 186 -10.51 10.38 4.84
CA HIS A 186 -10.40 10.21 3.39
C HIS A 186 -10.34 8.75 2.95
N ARG A 187 -9.89 7.85 3.83
CA ARG A 187 -9.85 6.40 3.59
C ARG A 187 -10.26 5.62 4.84
N PRO A 188 -11.57 5.58 5.15
CA PRO A 188 -12.09 4.83 6.29
C PRO A 188 -11.68 3.36 6.19
N CYS A 189 -11.13 2.84 7.28
CA CYS A 189 -10.66 1.47 7.35
C CYS A 189 -11.58 0.65 8.27
N PRO A 190 -12.08 -0.52 7.83
CA PRO A 190 -12.91 -1.38 8.68
C PRO A 190 -12.14 -2.05 9.82
N LYS A 191 -10.83 -1.79 9.92
CA LYS A 191 -9.90 -2.24 10.98
C LYS A 191 -9.46 -1.08 11.89
N ALA A 192 -10.17 0.06 11.85
CA ALA A 192 -9.83 1.26 12.61
C ALA A 192 -9.91 1.07 14.14
N ASP A 193 -10.67 0.08 14.61
CA ASP A 193 -10.73 -0.34 16.01
C ASP A 193 -9.41 -0.95 16.52
N ARG A 194 -8.51 -1.33 15.61
CA ARG A 194 -7.19 -1.91 15.90
C ARG A 194 -6.03 -0.95 15.64
N THR A 195 -6.29 0.35 15.59
CA THR A 195 -5.23 1.33 15.34
C THR A 195 -4.22 1.39 16.48
N ILE A 196 -2.94 1.47 16.13
CA ILE A 196 -1.87 1.87 17.05
C ILE A 196 -1.44 3.31 16.74
N ILE A 197 -0.67 3.92 17.65
CA ILE A 197 -0.03 5.21 17.42
C ILE A 197 1.43 4.97 17.07
N VAL A 198 1.89 5.49 15.93
CA VAL A 198 3.29 5.44 15.49
C VAL A 198 3.65 6.81 14.94
N ASP A 199 4.70 7.43 15.47
CA ASP A 199 5.13 8.79 15.07
C ASP A 199 3.97 9.81 15.06
N GLY A 200 3.12 9.75 16.09
CA GLY A 200 1.92 10.59 16.24
C GLY A 200 0.74 10.25 15.32
N MET A 201 0.87 9.30 14.40
CA MET A 201 -0.18 8.89 13.48
C MET A 201 -0.98 7.70 14.02
N ARG A 202 -2.31 7.74 13.86
CA ARG A 202 -3.18 6.58 14.12
C ARG A 202 -3.20 5.66 12.90
N ILE A 203 -2.61 4.49 13.03
CA ILE A 203 -2.37 3.57 11.91
C ILE A 203 -3.14 2.26 12.15
N PRO A 204 -4.09 1.88 11.29
CA PRO A 204 -4.78 0.59 11.38
C PRO A 204 -3.89 -0.56 10.87
N PRO A 205 -4.26 -1.83 11.10
CA PRO A 205 -3.55 -2.96 10.51
C PRO A 205 -3.51 -2.86 8.97
N PRO A 206 -2.38 -3.21 8.33
CA PRO A 206 -2.25 -3.21 6.86
C PRO A 206 -3.16 -4.25 6.21
N CYS A 207 -3.55 -4.04 4.94
CA CYS A 207 -4.16 -5.11 4.14
C CYS A 207 -3.06 -6.01 3.58
N VAL A 208 -3.00 -7.25 4.05
CA VAL A 208 -1.94 -8.22 3.69
C VAL A 208 -2.57 -9.35 2.90
N TYR A 209 -1.93 -9.75 1.79
CA TYR A 209 -2.39 -10.86 0.95
C TYR A 209 -1.24 -11.82 0.69
N VAL A 210 -1.47 -13.09 0.96
CA VAL A 210 -0.55 -14.18 0.59
C VAL A 210 -0.67 -14.45 -0.91
N MET A 211 0.46 -14.37 -1.61
CA MET A 211 0.56 -14.70 -3.03
C MET A 211 0.71 -16.21 -3.23
N PRO A 212 0.35 -16.75 -4.41
CA PRO A 212 0.62 -18.14 -4.74
C PRO A 212 2.12 -18.43 -4.84
N GLU A 213 2.48 -19.68 -4.60
CA GLU A 213 3.80 -20.23 -4.94
C GLU A 213 3.72 -20.90 -6.31
N ARG A 214 4.77 -20.75 -7.13
CA ARG A 214 4.82 -21.40 -8.45
C ARG A 214 5.12 -22.90 -8.25
N THR A 215 4.13 -23.74 -8.53
CA THR A 215 4.31 -25.19 -8.59
C THR A 215 4.20 -25.67 -10.04
N ALA A 216 5.14 -26.52 -10.48
CA ALA A 216 5.16 -27.06 -11.83
C ALA A 216 3.93 -27.96 -12.09
N GLY A 217 3.35 -27.87 -13.28
CA GLY A 217 2.20 -28.67 -13.68
C GLY A 217 0.87 -28.34 -12.97
N GLY A 218 0.85 -27.33 -12.09
CA GLY A 218 -0.37 -26.89 -11.42
C GLY A 218 -1.40 -26.29 -12.38
N THR A 219 -2.67 -26.39 -12.01
CA THR A 219 -3.79 -25.66 -12.65
C THR A 219 -4.44 -24.68 -11.69
N GLU A 220 -4.15 -24.80 -10.40
CA GLU A 220 -4.62 -23.92 -9.33
C GLU A 220 -3.46 -23.62 -8.39
N TRP A 221 -3.26 -22.35 -8.06
CA TRP A 221 -2.24 -21.90 -7.13
C TRP A 221 -2.88 -21.01 -6.08
N ASN A 222 -2.86 -21.45 -4.82
CA ASN A 222 -3.46 -20.76 -3.68
C ASN A 222 -4.91 -20.29 -3.93
N TRP A 223 -5.66 -21.06 -4.74
CA TRP A 223 -7.02 -20.71 -5.17
C TRP A 223 -8.03 -20.69 -4.01
N ASP A 224 -7.81 -21.59 -3.04
CA ASP A 224 -8.58 -21.70 -1.80
C ASP A 224 -8.03 -20.83 -0.65
N GLY A 225 -6.87 -20.18 -0.86
CA GLY A 225 -6.19 -19.42 0.16
C GLY A 225 -5.66 -20.29 1.31
N SER A 226 -5.29 -21.54 1.06
CA SER A 226 -4.73 -22.46 2.06
C SER A 226 -3.27 -22.16 2.44
N ARG A 227 -2.50 -21.47 1.58
CA ARG A 227 -1.10 -21.10 1.87
C ARG A 227 -1.03 -20.25 3.14
N ARG A 228 -0.09 -20.58 4.01
CA ARG A 228 0.21 -19.84 5.24
C ARG A 228 1.66 -19.42 5.21
N LEU A 229 1.91 -18.20 5.66
CA LEU A 229 3.23 -17.59 5.77
C LEU A 229 3.35 -16.99 7.18
N ARG A 230 4.57 -16.82 7.66
CA ARG A 230 4.85 -16.37 9.02
C ARG A 230 4.72 -14.87 9.15
N PHE A 231 5.23 -14.09 8.19
CA PHE A 231 5.30 -12.64 8.32
C PHE A 231 3.93 -11.95 8.49
N PRO A 232 2.82 -12.39 7.85
CA PRO A 232 1.52 -11.75 8.05
C PRO A 232 1.09 -11.77 9.52
N ALA A 233 1.29 -12.88 10.23
CA ALA A 233 0.98 -12.96 11.65
C ALA A 233 1.91 -12.08 12.51
N VAL A 234 3.21 -12.08 12.19
CA VAL A 234 4.20 -11.22 12.87
C VAL A 234 3.86 -9.75 12.71
N LEU A 235 3.56 -9.29 11.50
CA LEU A 235 3.16 -7.91 11.20
C LEU A 235 1.83 -7.54 11.88
N LEU A 236 0.85 -8.44 11.87
CA LEU A 236 -0.45 -8.17 12.49
C LEU A 236 -0.38 -8.16 14.03
N SER A 237 0.58 -8.86 14.63
CA SER A 237 0.80 -8.85 16.09
C SER A 237 1.15 -7.47 16.64
N THR A 238 1.78 -6.62 15.83
CA THR A 238 2.04 -5.20 16.15
C THR A 238 0.76 -4.43 16.47
N PHE A 239 -0.37 -4.87 15.91
CA PHE A 239 -1.70 -4.29 16.10
C PHE A 239 -2.56 -5.08 17.10
N GLY A 240 -1.94 -5.94 17.93
CA GLY A 240 -2.65 -6.74 18.93
C GLY A 240 -3.52 -7.86 18.33
N ILE A 241 -3.20 -8.32 17.12
CA ILE A 241 -3.85 -9.48 16.49
C ILE A 241 -2.96 -10.69 16.74
N SER A 242 -3.45 -11.65 17.54
CA SER A 242 -2.70 -12.88 17.85
C SER A 242 -2.47 -13.75 16.61
N ASP A 243 -1.49 -14.65 16.69
CA ASP A 243 -1.16 -15.61 15.64
C ASP A 243 -2.40 -16.44 15.22
N GLU A 244 -3.19 -16.90 16.19
CA GLU A 244 -4.45 -17.62 15.96
C GLU A 244 -5.49 -16.81 15.18
N ARG A 245 -5.52 -15.49 15.40
CA ARG A 245 -6.48 -14.60 14.74
C ARG A 245 -5.96 -14.06 13.41
N ALA A 246 -4.65 -14.06 13.17
CA ALA A 246 -4.04 -13.53 11.96
C ALA A 246 -4.68 -14.07 10.66
N PRO A 247 -5.04 -15.36 10.52
CA PRO A 247 -5.71 -15.88 9.33
C PRO A 247 -7.04 -15.18 8.98
N THR A 248 -7.71 -14.56 9.96
CA THR A 248 -8.96 -13.80 9.77
C THR A 248 -8.72 -12.34 9.32
N PHE A 249 -7.46 -11.90 9.28
CA PHE A 249 -7.02 -10.58 8.80
C PHE A 249 -6.06 -10.67 7.61
N THR A 250 -5.57 -11.88 7.30
CA THR A 250 -4.72 -12.15 6.14
C THR A 250 -5.57 -12.58 4.95
N GLY A 251 -5.58 -11.75 3.91
CA GLY A 251 -6.15 -12.09 2.61
C GLY A 251 -5.25 -13.03 1.80
N TYR A 252 -5.70 -13.36 0.60
CA TYR A 252 -4.92 -14.17 -0.32
C TYR A 252 -5.22 -13.81 -1.78
N VAL A 253 -4.22 -14.08 -2.63
CA VAL A 253 -4.31 -14.08 -4.08
C VAL A 253 -4.21 -15.52 -4.52
N GLY A 254 -5.07 -15.93 -5.44
CA GLY A 254 -5.00 -17.22 -6.10
C GLY A 254 -5.10 -17.08 -7.61
N PHE A 255 -4.43 -17.97 -8.32
CA PHE A 255 -4.51 -18.07 -9.78
C PHE A 255 -5.07 -19.44 -10.16
N GLN A 256 -5.86 -19.50 -11.23
CA GLN A 256 -6.37 -20.74 -11.79
C GLN A 256 -6.28 -20.69 -13.31
N ARG A 257 -5.85 -21.79 -13.93
CA ARG A 257 -5.91 -22.02 -15.37
C ARG A 257 -7.05 -22.99 -15.66
N ARG A 258 -8.07 -22.54 -16.39
CA ARG A 258 -9.22 -23.38 -16.77
C ARG A 258 -9.61 -23.12 -18.22
N GLY A 259 -9.53 -24.15 -19.07
CA GLY A 259 -9.94 -24.05 -20.48
C GLY A 259 -9.12 -23.06 -21.31
N GLY A 260 -7.85 -22.80 -20.95
CA GLY A 260 -7.00 -21.79 -21.60
C GLY A 260 -7.06 -20.41 -20.95
N ASP A 261 -8.12 -20.11 -20.18
CA ASP A 261 -8.26 -18.85 -19.47
C ASP A 261 -7.54 -18.86 -18.12
N LEU A 262 -6.97 -17.70 -17.78
CA LEU A 262 -6.31 -17.46 -16.50
C LEU A 262 -7.20 -16.60 -15.61
N ARG A 263 -7.69 -17.20 -14.52
CA ARG A 263 -8.48 -16.53 -13.50
C ARG A 263 -7.64 -16.10 -12.31
N THR A 264 -8.06 -15.03 -11.68
CA THR A 264 -7.52 -14.46 -10.45
C THR A 264 -8.61 -14.45 -9.42
N THR A 265 -8.33 -14.96 -8.22
CA THR A 265 -9.13 -14.68 -7.03
C THR A 265 -8.32 -13.80 -6.10
N LEU A 266 -8.97 -12.79 -5.55
CA LEU A 266 -8.39 -11.89 -4.57
C LEU A 266 -9.37 -11.77 -3.41
N THR A 267 -8.98 -12.28 -2.26
CA THR A 267 -9.79 -12.22 -1.04
C THR A 267 -9.10 -11.35 -0.02
N ALA A 268 -9.76 -10.29 0.44
CA ALA A 268 -9.33 -9.53 1.60
C ALA A 268 -10.07 -10.03 2.85
N ARG A 269 -9.35 -10.16 3.97
CA ARG A 269 -9.96 -10.48 5.27
C ARG A 269 -9.67 -9.36 6.25
N PHE A 270 -10.63 -9.04 7.10
CA PHE A 270 -10.54 -7.88 8.01
C PHE A 270 -11.27 -8.14 9.33
N GLY A 271 -11.27 -9.40 9.75
CA GLY A 271 -11.81 -9.88 11.01
C GLY A 271 -12.54 -11.23 10.86
N PRO A 272 -12.91 -11.85 11.99
CA PRO A 272 -13.67 -13.10 11.99
C PRO A 272 -14.97 -12.97 11.17
N GLY A 273 -15.17 -13.86 10.20
CA GLY A 273 -16.35 -13.85 9.32
C GLY A 273 -16.44 -12.64 8.36
N ARG A 274 -15.42 -11.78 8.31
CA ARG A 274 -15.42 -10.54 7.52
C ARG A 274 -14.41 -10.62 6.38
N SER A 275 -14.92 -10.76 5.15
CA SER A 275 -14.11 -10.81 3.94
C SER A 275 -14.80 -10.20 2.74
N THR A 276 -14.01 -9.71 1.79
CA THR A 276 -14.44 -9.41 0.42
C THR A 276 -13.68 -10.33 -0.53
N THR A 277 -14.35 -10.91 -1.51
CA THR A 277 -13.72 -11.79 -2.49
C THR A 277 -14.08 -11.33 -3.88
N PHE A 278 -13.04 -11.06 -4.67
CA PHE A 278 -13.15 -10.73 -6.08
C PHE A 278 -12.62 -11.89 -6.93
N ARG A 279 -13.26 -12.13 -8.07
CA ARG A 279 -12.82 -13.11 -9.08
C ARG A 279 -12.90 -12.49 -10.48
N ALA A 280 -11.82 -12.57 -11.24
CA ALA A 280 -11.71 -12.13 -12.63
C ALA A 280 -11.00 -13.16 -13.49
#